data_AF-A0A977NDK7-F1
#
_entry.id   AF-A0A977NDK7-F1
#
_cell.length_a   1.000
_cell.length_b   1.000
_cell.length_c   1.000
_cell.angle_alpha   90.00
_cell.angle_beta   90.00
_cell.angle_gamma   90.00
#
_symmetry.space_group_name_H-M   'P 1'
#
loop_
_entity.id
_entity.type
_entity.pdbx_description
1 polymer ?
#
loop_
_entity_poly.entity_id
_entity_poly.type
_entity_poly.pdbx_seq_one_letter_code
_entity_poly.pdbx_strand_id
1 'polypeptide(L)' 'MNRVTKSSGLPTRLHQQVTKLEKTYGKGNVKGIVLESGHETTASAKAVETAKLDAHYEKTGQVPEGNQKSYKPKGGC' A
#
# COMPACT_ATOMS: atom_id res chain seq x y z
N MET A 1 6.51 -5.04 -17.93
CA MET A 1 6.45 -3.59 -18.22
C MET A 1 5.23 -3.00 -17.53
N ASN A 2 5.42 -2.18 -16.50
CA ASN A 2 4.33 -1.67 -15.67
C ASN A 2 3.54 -0.60 -16.45
N ARG A 3 2.29 -0.90 -16.82
CA ARG A 3 1.38 0.09 -17.41
C ARG A 3 1.10 1.19 -16.38
N VAL A 4 1.16 2.44 -16.83
CA VAL A 4 0.84 3.63 -16.04
C VAL A 4 -0.46 4.23 -16.58
N THR A 5 -1.37 4.60 -15.69
CA THR A 5 -2.62 5.23 -16.09
C THR A 5 -2.40 6.74 -16.25
N LYS A 6 -2.59 7.25 -17.48
CA LYS A 6 -2.30 8.66 -17.82
C LYS A 6 -3.07 9.69 -16.98
N SER A 7 -4.32 9.39 -16.62
CA SER A 7 -5.17 10.31 -15.86
C SER A 7 -4.71 10.53 -14.42
N SER A 8 -4.04 9.54 -13.81
CA SER A 8 -3.59 9.62 -12.41
C SER A 8 -2.07 9.66 -12.26
N GLY A 9 -1.31 9.33 -13.32
CA GLY A 9 0.14 9.17 -13.24
C GLY A 9 0.58 7.96 -12.39
N LEU A 10 -0.35 7.15 -11.88
CA LEU A 10 -0.07 6.01 -11.03
C LEU A 10 0.10 4.73 -11.87
N PRO A 11 0.89 3.75 -11.40
CA PRO A 11 0.86 2.40 -11.93
C PRO A 11 -0.58 1.89 -11.99
N THR A 12 -0.99 1.26 -13.09
CA THR A 12 -2.40 0.92 -13.36
C THR A 12 -3.03 0.10 -12.23
N ARG A 13 -2.26 -0.80 -11.61
CA ARG A 13 -2.72 -1.58 -10.46
C ARG A 13 -3.05 -0.71 -9.25
N LEU A 14 -2.18 0.25 -8.93
CA LEU A 14 -2.40 1.20 -7.83
C LEU A 14 -3.59 2.11 -8.14
N HIS A 15 -3.71 2.60 -9.38
CA HIS A 15 -4.86 3.40 -9.81
C HIS A 15 -6.18 2.65 -9.63
N GLN A 16 -6.23 1.37 -10.00
CA GLN A 16 -7.43 0.53 -9.82
C GLN A 16 -7.79 0.35 -8.35
N GLN A 17 -6.79 0.16 -7.47
CA GLN A 17 -7.00 0.02 -6.04
C GLN A 17 -7.54 1.31 -5.40
N VAL A 18 -6.92 2.45 -5.71
CA VAL A 18 -7.38 3.76 -5.23
C VAL A 18 -8.82 4.01 -5.70
N THR A 19 -9.11 3.84 -6.99
CA THR A 19 -10.46 4.02 -7.54
C THR A 19 -11.48 3.13 -6.85
N LYS A 20 -11.12 1.89 -6.50
CA LYS A 20 -12.01 0.97 -5.79
C LYS A 20 -12.28 1.44 -4.35
N LEU A 21 -11.25 1.88 -3.64
CA LEU A 21 -11.37 2.36 -2.27
C LEU A 21 -12.12 3.69 -2.19
N GLU A 22 -11.93 4.59 -3.16
CA GLU A 22 -12.67 5.86 -3.26
C GLU A 22 -14.19 5.63 -3.41
N LYS A 23 -14.62 4.52 -4.02
CA LYS A 23 -16.05 4.17 -4.06
C LYS A 23 -16.62 3.83 -2.69
N THR A 24 -15.78 3.35 -1.76
CA THR A 24 -16.19 2.96 -0.41
C THR A 24 -16.07 4.11 0.58
N TYR A 25 -14.96 4.85 0.53
CA TYR A 25 -14.64 5.89 1.51
C TYR A 25 -14.92 7.33 1.03
N GLY A 26 -15.41 7.49 -0.20
CA GLY A 26 -15.65 8.78 -0.84
C GLY A 26 -14.50 9.23 -1.73
N LYS A 27 -14.85 9.92 -2.82
CA LYS A 27 -13.89 10.41 -3.82
C LYS A 27 -12.95 11.44 -3.18
N GLY A 28 -11.63 11.27 -3.36
CA GLY A 28 -10.61 12.15 -2.78
C GLY A 28 -10.19 11.80 -1.35
N ASN A 29 -10.88 10.89 -0.66
CA ASN A 29 -10.54 10.48 0.71
C ASN A 29 -9.48 9.38 0.78
N VAL A 30 -9.00 8.88 -0.38
CA VAL A 30 -8.00 7.82 -0.46
C VAL A 30 -6.77 8.32 -1.22
N LYS A 31 -5.59 8.20 -0.60
CA LYS A 31 -4.32 8.62 -1.20
C LYS A 31 -3.48 7.39 -1.56
N GLY A 32 -3.26 7.17 -2.85
CA GLY A 32 -2.28 6.18 -3.33
C GLY A 32 -0.89 6.81 -3.46
N ILE A 33 0.13 6.20 -2.88
CA ILE A 33 1.52 6.66 -2.95
C ILE A 33 2.37 5.51 -3.50
N VAL A 34 3.17 5.79 -4.51
CA VAL A 34 4.24 4.89 -4.93
C VAL A 34 5.41 5.12 -4.00
N LEU A 35 5.75 4.11 -3.19
CA LEU A 35 6.73 4.24 -2.12
C LEU A 35 8.17 4.31 -2.65
N GLU A 36 8.52 3.41 -3.57
CA GLU A 36 9.79 3.39 -4.27
C GLU A 36 9.58 2.83 -5.69
N SER A 37 10.32 3.36 -6.66
CA SER A 37 10.41 2.81 -8.00
C SER A 37 11.75 2.06 -8.14
N GLY A 38 11.73 0.81 -8.59
CA GLY A 38 12.98 0.11 -8.95
C GLY A 38 13.29 -1.18 -8.20
N HIS A 39 12.34 -1.78 -7.48
CA HIS A 39 12.57 -3.13 -6.95
C HIS A 39 12.55 -4.17 -8.08
N GLU A 40 13.70 -4.80 -8.30
CA GLU A 40 13.86 -5.85 -9.32
C GLU A 40 12.95 -7.06 -9.08
N THR A 41 12.55 -7.30 -7.82
CA THR A 41 11.72 -8.44 -7.44
C THR A 41 10.55 -8.05 -6.55
N THR A 42 9.49 -8.84 -6.63
CA THR A 42 8.33 -8.74 -5.74
C THR A 42 8.71 -8.93 -4.26
N ALA A 43 9.78 -9.68 -3.98
CA ALA A 43 10.22 -9.95 -2.61
C ALA A 43 10.81 -8.70 -1.95
N SER A 44 11.66 -7.94 -2.65
CA SER A 44 12.23 -6.70 -2.10
C SER A 44 11.16 -5.63 -1.92
N ALA A 45 10.22 -5.52 -2.85
CA ALA A 45 9.07 -4.62 -2.71
C ALA A 45 8.23 -4.95 -1.46
N LYS A 46 7.96 -6.24 -1.21
CA LYS A 46 7.24 -6.68 0.00
C LYS A 46 8.00 -6.41 1.28
N ALA A 47 9.33 -6.52 1.28
CA ALA A 47 10.14 -6.24 2.45
C ALA A 47 10.05 -4.75 2.84
N VAL A 48 10.11 -3.84 1.87
CA VAL A 48 9.94 -2.39 2.11
C VAL A 48 8.52 -2.05 2.57
N GLU A 49 7.51 -2.66 1.96
CA GLU A 49 6.11 -2.50 2.41
C GLU A 49 5.94 -2.97 3.85
N THR A 50 6.49 -4.14 4.19
CA THR A 50 6.44 -4.72 5.54
C THR A 50 7.16 -3.82 6.55
N ALA A 51 8.37 -3.33 6.23
CA ALA A 51 9.13 -2.45 7.12
C ALA A 51 8.40 -1.13 7.43
N LYS A 52 7.66 -0.58 6.46
CA LYS A 52 6.84 0.63 6.69
C LYS A 52 5.60 0.34 7.54
N LEU A 53 5.00 -0.85 7.37
CA LEU A 53 3.90 -1.29 8.22
C LEU A 53 4.38 -1.58 9.65
N ASP A 54 5.56 -2.16 9.81
CA ASP A 54 6.22 -2.35 11.12
C ASP A 54 6.43 -1.00 11.81
N ALA A 55 7.03 -0.02 11.13
CA ALA A 55 7.23 1.32 11.69
C ALA A 55 5.90 2.03 12.05
N HIS A 56 4.85 1.85 11.25
CA HIS A 56 3.53 2.35 11.57
C HIS A 56 2.95 1.68 12.81
N TYR A 57 3.06 0.36 12.90
CA TYR A 57 2.58 -0.43 14.02
C TYR A 57 3.34 -0.11 15.32
N GLU A 58 4.67 0.00 15.27
CA GLU A 58 5.49 0.41 16.42
C GLU A 58 5.08 1.79 16.96
N LYS A 59 4.74 2.73 16.07
CA LYS A 59 4.34 4.09 16.46
C LYS A 59 2.91 4.19 17.00
N THR A 60 1.98 3.39 16.46
CA THR A 60 0.54 3.57 16.72
C THR A 60 -0.12 2.42 17.48
N GLY A 61 0.54 1.26 17.54
CA GLY A 61 -0.03 -0.01 18.00
C GLY A 61 -1.13 -0.57 17.09
N GLN A 62 -1.37 0.04 15.92
CA GLN A 62 -2.50 -0.28 15.06
C GLN A 62 -2.06 -0.76 13.67
N VAL A 63 -2.72 -1.82 13.21
CA VAL A 63 -2.59 -2.30 11.83
C VAL A 63 -3.61 -1.56 10.95
N PRO A 64 -3.19 -0.90 9.87
CA PRO A 64 -4.12 -0.25 8.94
C PRO A 64 -5.20 -1.23 8.45
N GLU A 65 -6.45 -0.77 8.37
CA GLU A 65 -7.62 -1.61 8.05
C GLU A 65 -7.42 -2.44 6.77
N GLY A 66 -6.86 -1.81 5.72
CA GLY A 66 -6.57 -2.47 4.45
C GLY A 66 -5.49 -3.56 4.51
N ASN A 67 -4.72 -3.62 5.60
CA ASN A 67 -3.59 -4.52 5.78
C ASN A 67 -3.86 -5.60 6.84
N GLN A 68 -4.99 -5.56 7.55
CA GLN A 68 -5.31 -6.50 8.64
C GLN A 68 -5.26 -7.98 8.23
N LYS A 69 -5.61 -8.32 6.97
CA LYS A 69 -5.51 -9.70 6.46
C LYS A 69 -4.10 -10.10 6.01
N SER A 70 -3.31 -9.14 5.53
CA SER A 70 -2.05 -9.40 4.81
C SER A 70 -0.82 -9.14 5.65
N TYR A 71 -0.93 -8.32 6.69
CA TYR A 71 0.14 -7.98 7.62
C TYR A 71 -0.15 -8.59 8.98
N LYS A 72 0.84 -9.30 9.53
CA LYS A 72 0.81 -9.87 10.88
C LYS A 72 2.03 -9.32 11.64
N PRO A 73 1.83 -8.45 12.66
CA PRO A 73 2.95 -7.92 13.42
C PRO A 73 3.71 -9.05 14.10
N LYS A 74 5.03 -9.06 13.95
CA LYS A 74 5.92 -10.02 14.61
C LYS A 74 6.09 -9.59 16.07
N GLY A 75 5.14 -9.94 16.91
CA GLY A 75 5.15 -9.58 18.34
C GLY A 75 3.84 -9.82 19.07
N GLY A 76 2.77 -10.26 18.39
CA GLY A 76 1.55 -10.75 19.04
C GLY A 76 1.71 -12.20 19.51
N CYS A 77 2.27 -12.36 20.72
CA CYS A 77 2.65 -13.58 21.46
C CYS A 77 3.96 -14.24 21.03
#